data_AF-A0A5R8NKL5-F1
#
_entry.id   AF-A0A5R8NKL5-F1
#
_cell.length_a   1.000
_cell.length_b   1.000
_cell.length_c   1.000
_cell.angle_alpha   90.00
_cell.angle_beta   90.00
_cell.angle_gamma   90.00
#
_symmetry.space_group_name_H-M   'P 1'
#
loop_
_entity.id
_entity.type
_entity.pdbx_description
1 polymer ?
#
loop_
_entity_poly.entity_id
_entity_poly.type
_entity_poly.pdbx_seq_one_letter_code
_entity_poly.pdbx_strand_id
1 'polypeptide(L)' 'MVFSATVRAGSVTFEEAPEVAVTFSGEPAHRSGSGSRRTGLPERVAEGETYRAIRVDYAIAAKIVTEAPEEGEEEP' A
#
# COMPACT_ATOMS: atom_id res chain seq x y z
N MET A 1 -4.68 -12.55 -0.15
CA MET A 1 -5.79 -11.62 0.21
C MET A 1 -5.47 -10.24 -0.31
N VAL A 2 -6.48 -9.48 -0.75
CA VAL A 2 -6.32 -8.08 -1.18
C VAL A 2 -7.40 -7.23 -0.52
N PHE A 3 -7.02 -6.07 0.00
CA PHE A 3 -7.93 -5.03 0.45
C PHE A 3 -7.73 -3.78 -0.41
N SER A 4 -8.83 -3.11 -0.75
CA SER A 4 -8.79 -1.89 -1.54
C SER A 4 -9.68 -0.81 -0.95
N ALA A 5 -9.27 0.44 -1.12
CA ALA A 5 -10.05 1.61 -0.73
C ALA A 5 -9.97 2.68 -1.83
N THR A 6 -11.07 3.41 -2.03
CA THR A 6 -11.10 4.57 -2.92
C THR A 6 -11.54 5.80 -2.12
N VAL A 7 -10.74 6.87 -2.20
CA VAL A 7 -11.05 8.18 -1.62
C VAL A 7 -11.28 9.18 -2.75
N ARG A 8 -12.31 10.01 -2.61
CA ARG A 8 -12.65 11.09 -3.55
C ARG A 8 -12.90 12.39 -2.79
N ALA A 9 -12.41 13.49 -3.35
CA ALA A 9 -12.67 14.83 -2.82
C ALA A 9 -12.76 15.86 -3.95
N GLY A 10 -13.65 16.85 -3.80
CA GLY A 10 -13.74 17.97 -4.73
C GLY A 10 -12.53 18.90 -4.60
N SER A 11 -12.14 19.22 -3.37
CA SER A 11 -10.91 19.95 -3.03
C SER A 11 -10.39 19.55 -1.66
N VAL A 12 -9.07 19.61 -1.47
CA VAL A 12 -8.39 19.44 -0.18
C VAL A 12 -7.22 20.41 -0.12
N THR A 13 -7.00 20.97 1.07
CA THR A 13 -5.81 21.74 1.42
C THR A 13 -5.13 21.02 2.57
N PHE A 14 -3.83 20.76 2.43
CA PHE A 14 -3.04 20.16 3.51
C PHE A 14 -2.42 21.28 4.34
N GLU A 15 -2.82 21.40 5.60
CA GLU A 15 -2.21 22.37 6.52
C GLU A 15 -0.74 22.00 6.80
N GLU A 16 -0.45 20.71 6.91
CA GLU A 16 0.88 20.14 7.03
C GLU A 16 1.03 18.97 6.03
N ALA A 17 2.24 18.78 5.48
CA ALA A 17 2.50 17.67 4.58
C ALA A 17 2.47 16.34 5.37
N PRO A 18 1.65 15.36 4.97
CA PRO A 18 1.50 14.14 5.75
C PRO A 18 2.73 13.24 5.66
N GLU A 19 3.19 12.74 6.81
CA GLU A 19 4.11 11.62 6.88
C GLU A 19 3.34 10.30 6.69
N VAL A 20 3.70 9.52 5.68
CA VAL A 20 3.03 8.26 5.35
C VAL A 20 4.02 7.11 5.37
N ALA A 21 3.71 6.09 6.17
CA ALA A 21 4.45 4.83 6.24
C ALA A 21 3.49 3.64 6.27
N VAL A 22 3.90 2.53 5.66
CA VAL A 22 3.15 1.27 5.65
C VAL A 22 4.06 0.18 6.15
N THR A 23 3.60 -0.58 7.15
CA THR A 23 4.33 -1.68 7.74
C THR A 23 3.55 -2.97 7.60
N PHE A 24 4.24 -4.06 7.28
CA PHE A 24 3.69 -5.40 7.26
C PHE A 24 4.24 -6.19 8.45
N SER A 25 3.37 -6.94 9.13
CA SER A 25 3.73 -7.81 10.25
C SER A 25 3.27 -9.25 9.99
N GLY A 26 3.98 -10.23 10.58
CA GLY A 26 3.76 -11.67 10.41
C GLY A 26 4.66 -12.33 9.35
N GLU A 27 4.87 -13.66 9.42
CA GLU A 27 5.65 -14.43 8.43
C GLU A 27 4.68 -15.21 7.50
N PRO A 28 4.83 -15.16 6.17
CA PRO A 28 5.84 -14.42 5.42
C PRO A 28 5.50 -12.95 5.09
N ALA A 29 6.17 -12.01 5.75
CA ALA A 29 5.97 -10.57 5.55
C ALA A 29 6.37 -10.12 4.14
N HIS A 30 7.43 -10.73 3.61
CA HIS A 30 8.06 -10.37 2.34
C HIS A 30 7.17 -10.61 1.10
N ARG A 31 6.00 -11.25 1.28
CA ARG A 31 5.00 -11.46 0.23
C ARG A 31 3.77 -10.55 0.39
N SER A 32 3.92 -9.48 1.16
CA SER A 32 2.95 -8.40 1.29
C SER A 32 3.42 -7.14 0.56
N GLY A 33 2.47 -6.36 0.04
CA GLY A 33 2.74 -5.16 -0.71
C GLY A 33 1.59 -4.16 -0.61
N SER A 34 1.89 -2.89 -0.80
CA SER A 34 0.89 -1.83 -0.86
C SER A 34 1.20 -0.87 -2.00
N GLY A 35 0.17 -0.19 -2.50
CA GLY A 35 0.32 0.76 -3.58
C GLY A 35 -0.90 1.64 -3.75
N SER A 36 -0.69 2.76 -4.44
CA SER A 36 -1.76 3.72 -4.73
C SER A 36 -1.65 4.26 -6.14
N ARG A 37 -2.80 4.59 -6.72
CA ARG A 37 -2.91 5.42 -7.93
C ARG A 37 -3.62 6.71 -7.56
N ARG A 38 -3.02 7.84 -7.94
CA ARG A 38 -3.47 9.17 -7.55
C ARG A 38 -3.76 10.01 -8.79
N THR A 39 -4.88 10.72 -8.75
CA THR A 39 -5.28 11.73 -9.75
C THR A 39 -5.58 13.03 -9.02
N GLY A 40 -5.14 14.15 -9.59
CA GLY A 40 -5.31 15.47 -8.99
C GLY A 40 -4.37 15.74 -7.80
N LEU A 41 -3.41 14.85 -7.54
CA LEU A 41 -2.37 15.06 -6.52
C LEU A 41 -0.98 14.65 -7.05
N PRO A 42 0.07 15.43 -6.74
CA PRO A 42 1.47 15.06 -7.00
C PRO A 42 1.94 13.96 -6.04
N GLU A 43 3.04 13.28 -6.36
CA GLU A 43 3.62 12.24 -5.49
C GLU A 43 3.84 12.73 -4.05
N ARG A 44 4.40 13.93 -3.89
CA ARG A 44 4.49 14.64 -2.61
C ARG A 44 3.66 15.92 -2.67
N VAL A 45 2.74 16.09 -1.72
CA VAL A 45 1.93 17.31 -1.58
C VAL A 45 2.70 18.38 -0.81
N ALA A 46 2.38 19.65 -1.07
CA ALA A 46 2.93 20.80 -0.38
C ALA A 46 1.94 21.37 0.64
N GLU A 47 2.49 21.97 1.69
CA GLU A 47 1.73 22.69 2.72
C GLU A 47 1.05 23.93 2.15
N GLY A 48 -0.19 24.16 2.56
CA GLY A 48 -0.99 25.32 2.14
C GLY A 48 -1.52 25.27 0.70
N GLU A 49 -1.11 24.29 -0.11
CA GLU A 49 -1.58 24.15 -1.48
C GLU A 49 -2.95 23.45 -1.54
N THR A 50 -3.85 23.99 -2.36
CA THR A 50 -5.18 23.42 -2.58
C THR A 50 -5.21 22.59 -3.85
N TYR A 51 -5.50 21.31 -3.70
CA TYR A 51 -5.66 20.38 -4.81
C TYR A 51 -7.14 20.13 -5.10
N ARG A 52 -7.48 19.78 -6.35
CA ARG A 52 -8.87 19.66 -6.83
C ARG A 52 -9.07 18.40 -7.64
N ALA A 53 -10.33 17.95 -7.72
CA ALA A 53 -10.76 16.76 -8.47
C ALA A 53 -9.91 15.53 -8.08
N ILE A 54 -9.82 15.29 -6.78
CA ILE A 54 -8.92 14.30 -6.20
C ILE A 54 -9.56 12.93 -6.25
N ARG A 55 -8.78 11.95 -6.70
CA ARG A 55 -9.09 10.52 -6.55
C ARG A 55 -7.84 9.76 -6.14
N VAL A 56 -7.96 8.95 -5.10
CA VAL A 56 -6.92 8.03 -4.64
C VAL A 56 -7.52 6.64 -4.61
N ASP A 57 -7.00 5.74 -5.42
CA ASP A 57 -7.29 4.31 -5.34
C ASP A 57 -6.10 3.61 -4.69
N TYR A 58 -6.34 2.92 -3.58
CA TYR A 58 -5.32 2.30 -2.75
C TYR A 58 -5.57 0.79 -2.65
N ALA A 59 -4.49 0.00 -2.67
CA ALA A 59 -4.56 -1.44 -2.50
C ALA A 59 -3.46 -1.96 -1.58
N ILE A 60 -3.81 -2.94 -0.74
CA ILE A 60 -2.89 -3.74 0.06
C ILE A 60 -3.10 -5.20 -0.31
N ALA A 61 -2.03 -5.91 -0.61
CA ALA A 61 -2.03 -7.33 -0.89
C ALA A 61 -1.13 -8.07 0.12
N ALA A 62 -1.58 -9.24 0.56
CA ALA A 62 -0.79 -10.15 1.39
C ALA A 62 -0.98 -11.60 0.92
N LYS A 63 0.08 -12.40 0.97
CA LYS A 63 0.04 -13.82 0.61
C LYS A 63 0.81 -14.65 1.63
N ILE A 64 0.17 -15.70 2.14
CA ILE A 64 0.84 -16.76 2.91
C ILE A 64 1.36 -17.78 1.90
N VAL A 65 2.62 -18.19 2.04
CA VAL A 65 3.23 -19.27 1.26
C VAL A 65 3.52 -20.40 2.25
N THR A 66 2.92 -21.56 2.03
CA THR A 66 3.33 -22.79 2.71
C THR A 66 4.45 -23.41 1.88
N GLU A 67 5.61 -23.65 2.48
CA GLU A 67 6.65 -24.46 1.85
C GLU A 67 6.07 -25.86 1.56
N ALA A 68 6.35 -26.41 0.38
CA ALA A 68 6.07 -27.82 0.13
C ALA A 68 7.00 -28.66 1.02
N PRO A 69 6.57 -29.81 1.54
CA PRO A 69 7.47 -30.66 2.32
C PRO A 69 8.67 -31.05 1.45
N GLU A 70 9.88 -30.81 1.94
CA GLU A 70 11.11 -31.32 1.35
C GLU A 70 11.00 -32.86 1.33
N GLU A 71 10.93 -33.46 0.15
CA GLU A 71 11.04 -34.92 -0.01
C GLU A 71 12.45 -35.32 0.47
N GLY A 72 12.49 -36.19 1.48
CA GLY A 72 13.68 -36.46 2.28
C GLY A 72 14.91 -36.86 1.47
N GLU A 73 16.06 -36.35 1.90
CA GLU A 73 17.37 -36.92 1.57
C GLU A 73 17.49 -38.28 2.28
N GLU A 74 17.28 -39.38 1.55
CA GLU A 74 17.77 -40.70 1.97
C GLU A 74 19.30 -40.69 2.00
N GLU A 75 19.88 -40.85 3.20
CA GLU A 75 21.32 -41.04 3.43
C GLU A 75 21.81 -42.36 2.77
N PRO A 76 23.00 -42.39 2.13
CA PRO A 76 23.71 -43.63 1.82
C PRO A 76 24.52 -44.17 3.02
#